data_AF-A0A2J8M0B6-F1
#
_entry.id   AF-A0A2J8M0B6-F1
#
_cell.length_a   1.000
_cell.length_b   1.000
_cell.length_c   1.000
_cell.angle_alpha   90.00
_cell.angle_beta   90.00
_cell.angle_gamma   90.00
#
_symmetry.space_group_name_H-M   'P 1'
#
loop_
_entity.id
_entity.type
_entity.pdbx_description
1 polymer ?
#
loop_
_entity_poly.entity_id
_entity_poly.type
_entity_poly.pdbx_seq_one_letter_code
_entity_poly.pdbx_strand_id
1 'polypeptide(L)'
;MAAVVVAAAGGAGPAVLQVAGLYRGLCAVRSRALGLGLVSPAQLRVFPVRPGSGRPEGGADGSGVGAEAELQANPFYDRYRDKIQQLRRSDPAAFESRLEKRSEFRKQPVGHSRQGDFIKCVEQKTNALGKQSVNRGFTKDKTLSSIFNIEMVKEKTAEEIKQIWQQYFAAKDTVYAVIPAEKFDLIWNRAQSCPTFLCALPRREGYEFFVGQWTGTELHFTALINIQTRGEAAASQLILYHYPELKEEKGIVLMTAEMDSTFLNVAEAQCIANQVQLFYATDRKETYGLVETFNLRPNEFKYMSVIAELEQSGLGAELKCAQNQNKT
;
A
#
# COMPACT_ATOMS: atom_id res chain seq x y z
N MET A 1 -55.16 -16.72 -21.55
CA MET A 1 -56.31 -17.15 -20.73
C MET A 1 -55.83 -17.19 -19.29
N ALA A 2 -56.33 -16.49 -18.27
CA ALA A 2 -57.44 -15.55 -18.08
C ALA A 2 -57.04 -14.64 -16.88
N ALA A 3 -57.15 -13.30 -17.00
CA ALA A 3 -58.07 -12.39 -16.28
C ALA A 3 -57.97 -12.42 -14.73
N VAL A 4 -57.29 -11.45 -14.06
CA VAL A 4 -57.71 -10.09 -13.60
C VAL A 4 -58.65 -10.08 -12.38
N VAL A 5 -58.21 -9.48 -11.25
CA VAL A 5 -58.92 -8.39 -10.51
C VAL A 5 -57.87 -7.52 -9.78
N VAL A 6 -58.04 -6.20 -9.91
CA VAL A 6 -57.30 -5.10 -9.25
C VAL A 6 -58.08 -4.62 -8.03
N ALA A 7 -57.41 -4.24 -6.94
CA ALA A 7 -57.83 -3.14 -6.07
C ALA A 7 -56.63 -2.54 -5.33
N ALA A 8 -56.41 -1.24 -5.52
CA ALA A 8 -55.38 -0.44 -4.89
C ALA A 8 -55.90 0.23 -3.60
N ALA A 9 -55.03 0.44 -2.61
CA ALA A 9 -55.05 1.61 -1.74
C ALA A 9 -53.70 1.72 -1.00
N GLY A 10 -53.19 2.95 -0.92
CA GLY A 10 -51.84 3.29 -0.48
C GLY A 10 -51.60 3.23 1.04
N GLY A 11 -50.36 3.54 1.43
CA GLY A 11 -50.01 3.83 2.81
C GLY A 11 -48.60 3.37 3.18
N ALA A 12 -47.73 4.33 3.46
CA ALA A 12 -46.30 4.18 3.74
C ALA A 12 -45.98 3.71 5.18
N GLY A 13 -44.80 3.10 5.36
CA GLY A 13 -44.07 3.05 6.64
C GLY A 13 -43.54 1.66 7.04
N PRO A 14 -42.22 1.45 7.18
CA PRO A 14 -41.66 0.17 7.63
C PRO A 14 -41.64 0.10 9.16
N ALA A 15 -41.94 -1.08 9.69
CA ALA A 15 -41.89 -1.42 11.10
C ALA A 15 -41.03 -2.68 11.31
N VAL A 16 -40.15 -2.61 12.33
CA VAL A 16 -39.79 -3.69 13.28
C VAL A 16 -38.85 -4.80 12.72
N LEU A 17 -37.58 -4.79 13.11
CA LEU A 17 -36.97 -5.47 14.29
C LEU A 17 -36.80 -6.99 14.08
N GLN A 18 -35.56 -7.49 14.15
CA GLN A 18 -35.26 -8.65 14.99
C GLN A 18 -33.76 -8.84 15.26
N VAL A 19 -33.48 -9.13 16.54
CA VAL A 19 -32.20 -9.40 17.18
C VAL A 19 -32.16 -10.90 17.54
N ALA A 20 -31.00 -11.55 17.38
CA ALA A 20 -30.44 -12.64 18.23
C ALA A 20 -29.11 -13.08 17.59
N GLY A 21 -27.93 -12.97 18.22
CA GLY A 21 -27.39 -13.81 19.31
C GLY A 21 -26.41 -14.86 18.71
N LEU A 22 -25.26 -15.30 19.22
CA LEU A 22 -24.52 -15.23 20.49
C LEU A 22 -23.10 -15.79 20.20
N TYR A 23 -22.02 -15.19 20.72
CA TYR A 23 -21.09 -15.89 21.64
C TYR A 23 -20.08 -14.91 22.27
N ARG A 24 -19.89 -15.10 23.58
CA ARG A 24 -19.15 -14.26 24.52
C ARG A 24 -17.94 -15.09 25.01
N GLY A 25 -16.72 -14.57 24.88
CA GLY A 25 -15.52 -15.17 25.47
C GLY A 25 -14.79 -14.16 26.34
N LEU A 26 -14.79 -14.38 27.66
CA LEU A 26 -14.03 -13.62 28.65
C LEU A 26 -12.66 -14.27 28.82
N CYS A 27 -11.57 -13.53 28.61
CA CYS A 27 -10.23 -13.94 29.06
C CYS A 27 -9.73 -12.93 30.10
N ALA A 28 -9.70 -13.36 31.36
CA ALA A 28 -9.00 -12.66 32.43
C ALA A 28 -7.55 -13.16 32.48
N VAL A 29 -6.57 -12.25 32.42
CA VAL A 29 -5.17 -12.55 32.74
C VAL A 29 -4.75 -11.74 33.94
N ARG A 30 -4.33 -12.45 34.99
CA ARG A 30 -3.82 -11.94 36.26
C ARG A 30 -2.54 -11.12 36.01
N SER A 31 -2.55 -9.86 36.42
CA SER A 31 -1.32 -9.06 36.54
C SER A 31 -0.47 -9.57 37.70
N ARG A 32 0.80 -9.91 37.42
CA ARG A 32 1.86 -9.91 38.43
C ARG A 32 2.64 -8.61 38.30
N ALA A 33 2.58 -7.81 39.35
CA ALA A 33 3.41 -6.64 39.55
C ALA A 33 4.79 -7.05 40.08
N LEU A 34 5.85 -6.58 39.40
CA LEU A 34 7.22 -6.31 39.86
C LEU A 34 7.75 -5.32 38.79
N GLY A 35 8.40 -4.20 39.04
CA GLY A 35 9.02 -3.56 40.19
C GLY A 35 9.87 -2.43 39.59
N LEU A 36 9.89 -1.28 40.24
CA LEU A 36 10.29 0.04 39.73
C LEU A 36 11.76 0.13 39.26
N GLY A 37 11.97 0.80 38.12
CA GLY A 37 13.24 1.39 37.71
C GLY A 37 13.00 2.77 37.11
N LEU A 38 13.35 3.82 37.86
CA LEU A 38 13.23 5.23 37.45
C LEU A 38 14.15 5.52 36.25
N VAL A 39 13.59 6.08 35.17
CA VAL A 39 14.37 6.78 34.14
C VAL A 39 13.79 8.19 33.96
N SER A 40 14.68 9.16 34.04
CA SER A 40 14.45 10.61 34.05
C SER A 40 13.59 11.11 32.87
N PRO A 41 12.63 12.04 33.07
CA PRO A 41 11.76 12.54 32.02
C PRO A 41 12.44 13.66 31.24
N ALA A 42 13.39 13.31 30.39
CA ALA A 42 13.86 14.19 29.33
C ALA A 42 14.00 13.36 28.06
N GLN A 43 13.22 13.73 27.03
CA GLN A 43 13.18 13.15 25.67
C GLN A 43 12.11 12.09 25.35
N LEU A 44 10.90 12.22 25.89
CA LEU A 44 9.72 11.63 25.25
C LEU A 44 8.88 12.75 24.61
N ARG A 45 8.93 12.85 23.27
CA ARG A 45 7.97 13.63 22.50
C ARG A 45 6.63 12.88 22.55
N VAL A 46 5.83 13.20 23.55
CA VAL A 46 4.43 12.82 23.62
C VAL A 46 3.64 13.82 22.77
N PHE A 47 3.05 13.35 21.67
CA PHE A 47 2.04 14.11 20.94
C PHE A 47 0.68 13.82 21.57
N PRO A 48 -0.01 14.80 22.18
CA PRO A 48 -1.40 14.62 22.55
C PRO A 48 -2.25 14.69 21.27
N VAL A 49 -2.88 13.59 20.90
CA VAL A 49 -4.00 13.61 19.95
C VAL A 49 -5.28 13.83 20.77
N ARG A 50 -5.90 15.01 20.64
CA ARG A 50 -7.29 15.19 21.06
C ARG A 50 -8.24 14.79 19.93
N PRO A 51 -9.43 14.23 20.26
CA PRO A 51 -10.42 13.79 19.28
C PRO A 51 -10.92 14.95 18.43
N GLY A 52 -11.14 14.69 17.15
CA GLY A 52 -11.72 15.66 16.23
C GLY A 52 -13.04 16.20 16.76
N SER A 53 -13.09 17.51 17.01
CA SER A 53 -14.35 18.21 17.20
C SER A 53 -15.06 18.27 15.86
N GLY A 54 -16.19 17.57 15.76
CA GLY A 54 -17.13 17.71 14.66
C GLY A 54 -17.54 19.17 14.49
N ARG A 55 -17.64 19.59 13.24
CA ARG A 55 -18.11 20.91 12.81
C ARG A 55 -19.65 20.90 12.83
N PRO A 56 -20.34 21.88 13.46
CA PRO A 56 -21.68 22.22 13.04
C PRO A 56 -21.58 23.07 11.76
N GLU A 57 -22.32 22.68 10.73
CA GLU A 57 -22.62 23.58 9.61
C GLU A 57 -23.52 24.71 10.11
N GLY A 58 -23.13 25.96 9.82
CA GLY A 58 -23.96 27.14 10.04
C GLY A 58 -23.29 28.19 10.94
N GLY A 59 -23.02 29.37 10.39
CA GLY A 59 -22.59 30.55 11.13
C GLY A 59 -21.48 31.32 10.43
N ALA A 60 -21.87 32.26 9.57
CA ALA A 60 -20.98 33.30 9.07
C ALA A 60 -20.78 34.34 10.18
N ASP A 61 -19.85 34.08 11.11
CA ASP A 61 -19.36 35.12 12.02
C ASP A 61 -17.85 35.33 11.80
N GLY A 62 -17.55 36.51 11.27
CA GLY A 62 -16.20 36.99 10.99
C GLY A 62 -15.42 37.25 12.26
N SER A 63 -14.69 36.24 12.74
CA SER A 63 -13.63 36.45 13.72
C SER A 63 -12.39 35.66 13.31
N GLY A 64 -11.35 36.38 12.87
CA GLY A 64 -10.03 35.82 12.52
C GLY A 64 -9.32 35.08 13.67
N VAL A 65 -9.91 35.07 14.86
CA VAL A 65 -9.41 34.45 16.08
C VAL A 65 -9.33 32.92 15.97
N GLY A 66 -10.26 32.27 15.26
CA GLY A 66 -10.25 30.80 15.08
C GLY A 66 -9.11 30.32 14.19
N ALA A 67 -8.86 31.00 13.08
CA ALA A 67 -7.79 30.65 12.14
C ALA A 67 -6.39 30.89 12.72
N GLU A 68 -6.26 31.87 13.61
CA GLU A 68 -5.01 32.17 14.31
C GLU A 68 -4.68 31.12 15.38
N ALA A 69 -5.67 30.66 16.15
CA ALA A 69 -5.49 29.57 17.11
C ALA A 69 -5.02 28.28 16.42
N GLU A 70 -5.56 27.98 15.24
CA GLU A 70 -5.12 26.84 14.44
C GLU A 70 -3.71 27.00 13.84
N LEU A 71 -3.31 28.23 13.49
CA LEU A 71 -1.95 28.51 13.03
C LEU A 71 -0.93 28.29 14.15
N GLN A 72 -1.26 28.73 15.38
CA GLN A 72 -0.43 28.54 16.57
C GLN A 72 -0.37 27.07 17.03
N ALA A 73 -1.42 26.28 16.74
CA ALA A 73 -1.43 24.84 16.98
C ALA A 73 -0.55 24.03 16.01
N ASN A 74 0.07 24.67 15.00
CA ASN A 74 0.95 23.99 14.07
C ASN A 74 2.30 23.60 14.74
N PRO A 75 2.75 22.34 14.67
CA PRO A 75 4.01 21.89 15.28
C PRO A 75 5.27 22.64 14.84
N PHE A 76 5.22 23.37 13.73
CA PHE A 76 6.33 24.17 13.22
C PHE A 76 6.21 25.67 13.54
N TYR A 77 5.11 26.11 14.16
CA TYR A 77 4.83 27.53 14.41
C TYR A 77 5.98 28.21 15.14
N ASP A 78 6.52 27.59 16.19
CA ASP A 78 7.60 28.16 17.00
C ASP A 78 8.86 28.46 16.19
N ARG A 79 9.15 27.65 15.16
CA ARG A 79 10.32 27.85 14.29
C ARG A 79 10.16 29.06 13.35
N TYR A 80 8.93 29.44 13.04
CA TYR A 80 8.62 30.49 12.06
C TYR A 80 7.89 31.69 12.67
N ARG A 81 7.62 31.68 13.98
CA ARG A 81 6.87 32.73 14.70
C ARG A 81 7.42 34.13 14.43
N ASP A 82 8.73 34.29 14.40
CA ASP A 82 9.36 35.61 14.23
C ASP A 82 9.14 36.14 12.81
N LYS A 83 9.19 35.27 11.80
CA LYS A 83 8.87 35.61 10.40
C LYS A 83 7.38 35.90 10.21
N ILE A 84 6.53 35.15 10.90
CA ILE A 84 5.08 35.37 10.90
C ILE A 84 4.76 36.73 11.55
N GLN A 85 5.40 37.06 12.67
CA GLN A 85 5.25 38.36 13.33
C GLN A 85 5.82 39.50 12.49
N GLN A 86 6.93 39.29 11.80
CA GLN A 86 7.48 40.27 10.87
C GLN A 86 6.50 40.56 9.74
N LEU A 87 5.89 39.51 9.15
CA LEU A 87 4.88 39.67 8.10
C LEU A 87 3.65 40.42 8.61
N ARG A 88 3.18 40.13 9.84
CA ARG A 88 2.08 40.86 10.48
C ARG A 88 2.37 42.35 10.64
N ARG A 89 3.62 42.71 10.92
CA ARG A 89 4.04 44.11 11.11
C ARG A 89 4.29 44.83 9.79
N SER A 90 4.85 44.14 8.80
CA SER A 90 5.21 44.75 7.51
C SER A 90 4.02 44.84 6.55
N ASP A 91 3.15 43.84 6.53
CA ASP A 91 2.01 43.75 5.61
C ASP A 91 0.83 42.97 6.25
N PRO A 92 0.00 43.66 7.05
CA PRO A 92 -1.15 43.04 7.71
C PRO A 92 -2.17 42.45 6.71
N ALA A 93 -2.41 43.13 5.58
CA ALA A 93 -3.38 42.70 4.58
C ALA A 93 -2.94 41.42 3.85
N ALA A 94 -1.64 41.29 3.52
CA ALA A 94 -1.12 40.05 2.96
C ALA A 94 -1.12 38.90 3.96
N PHE A 95 -0.94 39.17 5.26
CA PHE A 95 -1.04 38.14 6.30
C PHE A 95 -2.46 37.59 6.40
N GLU A 96 -3.47 38.45 6.47
CA GLU A 96 -4.89 38.05 6.54
C GLU A 96 -5.32 37.32 5.27
N SER A 97 -4.97 37.84 4.09
CA SER A 97 -5.28 37.17 2.81
C SER A 97 -4.65 35.78 2.70
N ARG A 98 -3.43 35.58 3.23
CA ARG A 98 -2.78 34.25 3.28
C ARG A 98 -3.43 33.31 4.28
N LEU A 99 -3.93 33.85 5.40
CA LEU A 99 -4.62 33.06 6.43
C LEU A 99 -5.98 32.57 5.93
N GLU A 100 -6.73 33.42 5.22
CA GLU A 100 -8.02 33.06 4.59
C GLU A 100 -7.84 32.04 3.46
N LYS A 101 -6.83 32.22 2.60
CA LYS A 101 -6.52 31.33 1.48
C LYS A 101 -5.83 30.02 1.90
N ARG A 102 -5.59 29.78 3.19
CA ARG A 102 -4.96 28.54 3.70
C ARG A 102 -5.68 27.28 3.24
N SER A 103 -7.01 27.32 3.20
CA SER A 103 -7.83 26.18 2.77
C SER A 103 -7.64 25.86 1.28
N GLU A 104 -7.31 26.86 0.46
CA GLU A 104 -7.01 26.72 -0.97
C GLU A 104 -5.59 26.19 -1.18
N PHE A 105 -4.61 26.67 -0.42
CA PHE A 105 -3.24 26.12 -0.43
C PHE A 105 -3.18 24.66 -0.01
N ARG A 106 -4.05 24.21 0.90
CA ARG A 106 -4.17 22.79 1.27
C ARG A 106 -4.72 21.93 0.13
N LYS A 107 -5.47 22.53 -0.80
CA LYS A 107 -6.07 21.88 -1.97
C LYS A 107 -5.21 21.99 -3.22
N GLN A 108 -4.15 22.81 -3.21
CA GLN A 108 -3.24 22.91 -4.34
C GLN A 108 -2.43 21.61 -4.49
N PRO A 109 -2.32 21.08 -5.72
CA PRO A 109 -1.44 19.95 -6.00
C PRO A 109 0.00 20.30 -5.60
N VAL A 110 0.66 19.39 -4.90
CA VAL A 110 2.06 19.57 -4.48
C VAL A 110 2.95 19.35 -5.71
N GLY A 111 3.16 20.41 -6.50
CA GLY A 111 4.07 20.42 -7.65
C GLY A 111 3.46 19.96 -8.98
N HIS A 112 4.18 20.26 -10.07
CA HIS A 112 3.90 19.70 -11.39
C HIS A 112 4.44 18.27 -11.43
N SER A 113 3.60 17.30 -11.79
CA SER A 113 3.98 15.88 -11.87
C SER A 113 5.06 15.69 -12.95
N ARG A 114 6.31 15.45 -12.55
CA ARG A 114 7.40 15.01 -13.45
C ARG A 114 7.40 13.49 -13.65
N GLN A 115 6.21 12.89 -13.71
CA GLN A 115 6.08 11.44 -13.76
C GLN A 115 6.65 10.85 -15.06
N GLY A 116 6.59 11.57 -16.17
CA GLY A 116 7.26 11.17 -17.42
C GLY A 116 8.78 11.07 -17.28
N ASP A 117 9.42 12.07 -16.64
CA ASP A 117 10.86 12.04 -16.38
C ASP A 117 11.24 10.89 -15.42
N PHE A 118 10.37 10.62 -14.44
CA PHE A 118 10.55 9.52 -13.51
C PHE A 118 10.50 8.16 -14.20
N ILE A 119 9.51 7.94 -15.07
CA ILE A 119 9.39 6.67 -15.80
C ILE A 119 10.59 6.47 -16.72
N LYS A 120 11.07 7.53 -17.38
CA LYS A 120 12.31 7.44 -18.16
C LYS A 120 13.51 6.99 -17.31
N CYS A 121 13.63 7.49 -16.08
CA CYS A 121 14.66 7.04 -15.14
C CYS A 121 14.47 5.56 -14.72
N VAL A 122 13.24 5.15 -14.48
CA VAL A 122 12.91 3.75 -14.14
C VAL A 122 13.15 2.81 -15.32
N GLU A 123 12.84 3.21 -16.56
CA GLU A 123 13.12 2.48 -17.80
C GLU A 123 14.64 2.35 -18.06
N GLN A 124 15.40 3.42 -17.80
CA GLN A 124 16.87 3.38 -17.85
C GLN A 124 17.42 2.37 -16.84
N LYS A 125 16.87 2.33 -15.63
CA LYS A 125 17.20 1.32 -14.63
C LYS A 125 16.89 -0.11 -15.11
N THR A 126 15.75 -0.34 -15.79
CA THR A 126 15.45 -1.67 -16.38
C THR A 126 16.50 -2.08 -17.39
N ASN A 127 16.85 -1.16 -18.30
CA ASN A 127 17.82 -1.42 -19.35
C ASN A 127 19.22 -1.68 -18.78
N ALA A 128 19.56 -1.04 -17.66
CA ALA A 128 20.78 -1.33 -16.93
C ALA A 128 20.72 -2.70 -16.24
N LEU A 129 19.62 -3.03 -15.54
CA LEU A 129 19.42 -4.33 -14.88
C LEU A 129 19.46 -5.50 -15.88
N GLY A 130 18.89 -5.33 -17.08
CA GLY A 130 18.90 -6.33 -18.15
C GLY A 130 20.26 -6.52 -18.83
N LYS A 131 21.19 -5.54 -18.72
CA LYS A 131 22.55 -5.61 -19.30
C LYS A 131 23.64 -5.94 -18.27
N GLN A 132 23.38 -5.72 -17.00
CA GLN A 132 24.29 -5.97 -15.90
C GLN A 132 23.75 -7.09 -15.02
N SER A 133 24.38 -8.27 -15.05
CA SER A 133 24.26 -9.30 -14.00
C SER A 133 24.93 -8.86 -12.69
N VAL A 134 24.61 -7.65 -12.22
CA VAL A 134 25.24 -7.05 -11.05
C VAL A 134 24.41 -7.33 -9.82
N ASN A 135 24.64 -8.54 -9.29
CA ASN A 135 25.00 -8.83 -7.90
C ASN A 135 25.01 -7.63 -6.90
N ARG A 136 23.86 -7.01 -6.62
CA ARG A 136 23.78 -5.87 -5.67
C ARG A 136 22.62 -5.90 -4.68
N GLY A 137 22.23 -7.08 -4.21
CA GLY A 137 21.39 -7.15 -3.01
C GLY A 137 20.91 -8.53 -2.59
N PHE A 138 20.93 -9.52 -3.47
CA PHE A 138 20.20 -10.76 -3.25
C PHE A 138 20.97 -11.99 -3.78
N THR A 139 20.82 -13.12 -3.08
CA THR A 139 21.69 -14.30 -3.22
C THR A 139 21.60 -14.98 -4.60
N LYS A 140 22.75 -15.37 -5.16
CA LYS A 140 22.95 -15.91 -6.53
C LYS A 140 22.37 -17.31 -6.79
N ASP A 141 21.78 -17.96 -5.80
CA ASP A 141 21.52 -19.40 -5.81
C ASP A 141 20.03 -19.75 -5.78
N LYS A 142 19.19 -19.05 -6.56
CA LYS A 142 17.72 -19.22 -6.50
C LYS A 142 17.08 -19.60 -7.81
N THR A 143 17.74 -20.45 -8.60
CA THR A 143 17.01 -21.26 -9.60
C THR A 143 16.10 -22.25 -8.89
N LEU A 144 14.99 -22.66 -9.51
CA LEU A 144 14.11 -23.67 -8.92
C LEU A 144 14.89 -24.94 -8.54
N SER A 145 15.90 -25.32 -9.34
CA SER A 145 16.80 -26.46 -9.10
C SER A 145 17.62 -26.36 -7.81
N SER A 146 17.91 -25.16 -7.33
CA SER A 146 18.64 -24.94 -6.07
C SER A 146 17.72 -25.12 -4.85
N ILE A 147 16.43 -24.77 -4.99
CA ILE A 147 15.43 -24.86 -3.93
C ILE A 147 14.78 -26.25 -3.91
N PHE A 148 14.61 -26.85 -5.09
CA PHE A 148 13.86 -28.08 -5.32
C PHE A 148 14.62 -28.98 -6.29
N ASN A 149 14.77 -30.26 -5.96
CA ASN A 149 15.29 -31.22 -6.93
C ASN A 149 14.23 -31.51 -7.99
N ILE A 150 14.38 -30.92 -9.19
CA ILE A 150 13.46 -31.00 -10.33
C ILE A 150 13.12 -32.46 -10.69
N GLU A 151 14.07 -33.38 -10.57
CA GLU A 151 13.88 -34.80 -10.91
C GLU A 151 12.86 -35.47 -9.97
N MET A 152 12.90 -35.14 -8.68
CA MET A 152 11.95 -35.67 -7.69
C MET A 152 10.55 -35.06 -7.78
N VAL A 153 10.36 -34.00 -8.57
CA VAL A 153 9.08 -33.28 -8.73
C VAL A 153 8.28 -33.83 -9.90
N LYS A 154 8.97 -34.30 -10.94
CA LYS A 154 8.35 -34.82 -12.16
C LYS A 154 7.39 -35.98 -11.86
N GLU A 155 7.75 -36.82 -10.90
CA GLU A 155 6.96 -37.98 -10.48
C GLU A 155 5.77 -37.62 -9.56
N LYS A 156 5.69 -36.38 -9.06
CA LYS A 156 4.68 -35.94 -8.09
C LYS A 156 3.50 -35.24 -8.74
N THR A 157 2.36 -35.24 -8.06
CA THR A 157 1.17 -34.48 -8.49
C THR A 157 1.29 -33.00 -8.13
N ALA A 158 0.50 -32.14 -8.77
CA ALA A 158 0.51 -30.70 -8.49
C ALA A 158 0.17 -30.40 -7.02
N GLU A 159 -0.73 -31.19 -6.43
CA GLU A 159 -1.15 -31.09 -5.03
C GLU A 159 -0.03 -31.45 -4.07
N GLU A 160 0.72 -32.51 -4.34
CA GLU A 160 1.88 -32.90 -3.54
C GLU A 160 2.99 -31.85 -3.61
N ILE A 161 3.24 -31.31 -4.80
CA ILE A 161 4.23 -30.24 -5.01
C ILE A 161 3.85 -29.01 -4.18
N LYS A 162 2.56 -28.64 -4.20
CA LYS A 162 2.03 -27.54 -3.38
C LYS A 162 2.26 -27.77 -1.90
N GLN A 163 2.02 -28.98 -1.40
CA GLN A 163 2.25 -29.32 0.00
C GLN A 163 3.73 -29.24 0.38
N ILE A 164 4.62 -29.76 -0.47
CA ILE A 164 6.07 -29.70 -0.22
C ILE A 164 6.56 -28.25 -0.22
N TRP A 165 6.07 -27.43 -1.17
CA TRP A 165 6.38 -26.01 -1.23
C TRP A 165 5.94 -25.28 0.04
N GLN A 166 4.71 -25.54 0.49
CA GLN A 166 4.17 -25.00 1.74
C GLN A 166 5.02 -25.42 2.94
N GLN A 167 5.38 -26.70 3.06
CA GLN A 167 6.18 -27.21 4.18
C GLN A 167 7.60 -26.62 4.19
N TYR A 168 8.22 -26.47 3.03
CA TYR A 168 9.58 -25.92 2.91
C TYR A 168 9.66 -24.46 3.38
N PHE A 169 8.62 -23.67 3.10
CA PHE A 169 8.55 -22.27 3.53
C PHE A 169 7.80 -22.04 4.84
N ALA A 170 7.16 -23.06 5.43
CA ALA A 170 6.39 -22.92 6.67
C ALA A 170 7.21 -22.35 7.84
N ALA A 171 8.51 -22.65 7.90
CA ALA A 171 9.42 -22.16 8.94
C ALA A 171 10.23 -20.92 8.52
N LYS A 172 10.01 -20.40 7.31
CA LYS A 172 10.77 -19.27 6.76
C LYS A 172 9.92 -18.01 6.78
N ASP A 173 10.50 -16.91 7.24
CA ASP A 173 9.89 -15.58 7.20
C ASP A 173 9.94 -15.01 5.77
N THR A 174 9.22 -15.63 4.84
CA THR A 174 9.11 -15.15 3.46
C THR A 174 7.74 -15.44 2.86
N VAL A 175 7.40 -14.67 1.81
CA VAL A 175 6.19 -14.86 1.02
C VAL A 175 6.42 -15.97 -0.01
N TYR A 176 5.44 -16.84 -0.17
CA TYR A 176 5.45 -17.89 -1.17
C TYR A 176 4.03 -18.16 -1.68
N ALA A 177 3.92 -18.67 -2.90
CA ALA A 177 2.63 -19.07 -3.48
C ALA A 177 2.81 -20.14 -4.56
N VAL A 178 1.69 -20.77 -4.88
CA VAL A 178 1.53 -21.64 -6.04
C VAL A 178 0.45 -21.02 -6.91
N ILE A 179 0.80 -20.62 -8.12
CA ILE A 179 -0.03 -19.85 -9.05
C ILE A 179 -0.49 -20.79 -10.18
N PRO A 180 -1.78 -20.87 -10.49
CA PRO A 180 -2.26 -21.61 -11.66
C PRO A 180 -1.67 -21.06 -12.97
N ALA A 181 -1.37 -21.93 -13.92
CA ALA A 181 -0.78 -21.57 -15.22
C ALA A 181 -1.57 -20.48 -15.94
N GLU A 182 -2.90 -20.61 -16.01
CA GLU A 182 -3.78 -19.63 -16.66
C GLU A 182 -3.66 -18.23 -16.06
N LYS A 183 -3.57 -18.13 -14.73
CA LYS A 183 -3.40 -16.86 -14.03
C LYS A 183 -2.01 -16.28 -14.24
N PHE A 184 -0.98 -17.12 -14.27
CA PHE A 184 0.37 -16.67 -14.57
C PHE A 184 0.50 -16.17 -16.01
N ASP A 185 -0.11 -16.85 -16.98
CA ASP A 185 -0.08 -16.43 -18.38
C ASP A 185 -0.74 -15.06 -18.57
N LEU A 186 -1.85 -14.79 -17.87
CA LEU A 186 -2.48 -13.47 -17.87
C LEU A 186 -1.54 -12.39 -17.29
N ILE A 187 -0.91 -12.66 -16.15
CA ILE A 187 0.07 -11.75 -15.53
C ILE A 187 1.22 -11.49 -16.50
N TRP A 188 1.78 -12.55 -17.09
CA TRP A 188 2.94 -12.51 -17.96
C TRP A 188 2.68 -11.71 -19.24
N ASN A 189 1.55 -11.98 -19.91
CA ASN A 189 1.16 -11.26 -21.12
C ASN A 189 1.03 -9.75 -20.87
N ARG A 190 0.44 -9.38 -19.74
CA ARG A 190 0.30 -7.99 -19.31
C ARG A 190 1.63 -7.35 -18.92
N ALA A 191 2.47 -8.08 -18.20
CA ALA A 191 3.80 -7.63 -17.78
C ALA A 191 4.73 -7.34 -18.97
N GLN A 192 4.61 -8.06 -20.08
CA GLN A 192 5.41 -7.80 -21.27
C GLN A 192 5.12 -6.44 -21.91
N SER A 193 3.84 -6.01 -21.94
CA SER A 193 3.47 -4.68 -22.47
C SER A 193 3.60 -3.59 -21.42
N CYS A 194 3.37 -3.91 -20.15
CA CYS A 194 3.35 -2.97 -19.04
C CYS A 194 4.23 -3.48 -17.89
N PRO A 195 5.57 -3.37 -18.00
CA PRO A 195 6.51 -4.00 -17.07
C PRO A 195 6.67 -3.25 -15.75
N THR A 196 6.17 -2.01 -15.62
CA THR A 196 6.38 -1.20 -14.41
C THR A 196 5.05 -0.80 -13.80
N PHE A 197 4.90 -0.90 -12.48
CA PHE A 197 3.68 -0.41 -11.83
C PHE A 197 3.91 0.07 -10.40
N LEU A 198 2.99 0.89 -9.90
CA LEU A 198 3.02 1.47 -8.56
C LEU A 198 2.13 0.67 -7.60
N CYS A 199 2.69 0.18 -6.51
CA CYS A 199 1.97 -0.45 -5.40
C CYS A 199 1.93 0.49 -4.20
N ALA A 200 0.82 0.48 -3.46
CA ALA A 200 0.62 1.30 -2.27
C ALA A 200 0.66 0.40 -1.03
N LEU A 201 1.57 0.67 -0.10
CA LEU A 201 1.69 -0.03 1.17
C LEU A 201 1.09 0.83 2.28
N PRO A 202 0.02 0.35 2.96
CA PRO A 202 -0.55 1.07 4.10
C PRO A 202 0.46 1.22 5.24
N ARG A 203 0.63 2.44 5.72
CA ARG A 203 1.41 2.79 6.92
C ARG A 203 0.52 3.55 7.92
N ARG A 204 1.06 3.87 9.09
CA ARG A 204 0.34 4.55 10.17
C ARG A 204 -0.29 5.86 9.74
N GLU A 205 0.49 6.67 9.00
CA GLU A 205 0.09 7.99 8.54
C GLU A 205 0.08 8.03 7.00
N GLY A 206 -0.81 7.23 6.40
CA GLY A 206 -1.05 7.21 4.96
C GLY A 206 -0.43 6.00 4.26
N TYR A 207 0.22 6.26 3.13
CA TYR A 207 0.70 5.22 2.23
C TYR A 207 2.15 5.46 1.83
N GLU A 208 2.93 4.39 1.83
CA GLU A 208 4.23 4.34 1.21
C GLU A 208 4.12 3.68 -0.16
N PHE A 209 4.76 4.23 -1.18
CA PHE A 209 4.69 3.67 -2.53
C PHE A 209 5.93 2.86 -2.88
N PHE A 210 5.71 1.73 -3.52
CA PHE A 210 6.74 0.88 -4.10
C PHE A 210 6.52 0.82 -5.61
N VAL A 211 7.60 0.94 -6.37
CA VAL A 211 7.59 0.71 -7.82
C VAL A 211 8.04 -0.72 -8.06
N GLY A 212 7.13 -1.52 -8.59
CA GLY A 212 7.39 -2.87 -9.08
C GLY A 212 7.82 -2.83 -10.54
N GLN A 213 8.89 -3.54 -10.87
CA GLN A 213 9.46 -3.61 -12.20
C GLN A 213 9.79 -5.06 -12.57
N TRP A 214 9.18 -5.54 -13.64
CA TRP A 214 9.43 -6.86 -14.21
C TRP A 214 10.79 -6.89 -14.93
N THR A 215 11.58 -7.92 -14.67
CA THR A 215 12.84 -8.22 -15.36
C THR A 215 12.93 -9.73 -15.55
N GLY A 216 12.61 -10.21 -16.77
CA GLY A 216 12.37 -11.64 -16.95
C GLY A 216 11.25 -12.12 -16.02
N THR A 217 11.41 -13.28 -15.39
CA THR A 217 10.42 -13.84 -14.45
C THR A 217 10.52 -13.27 -13.02
N GLU A 218 11.40 -12.28 -12.82
CA GLU A 218 11.60 -11.61 -11.54
C GLU A 218 10.84 -10.28 -11.50
N LEU A 219 10.24 -9.97 -10.36
CA LEU A 219 9.57 -8.70 -10.12
C LEU A 219 10.24 -7.97 -8.97
N HIS A 220 10.94 -6.89 -9.28
CA HIS A 220 11.70 -6.10 -8.33
C HIS A 220 10.89 -4.92 -7.81
N PHE A 221 10.80 -4.79 -6.50
CA PHE A 221 10.16 -3.66 -5.83
C PHE A 221 11.18 -2.76 -5.17
N THR A 222 11.09 -1.47 -5.48
CA THR A 222 11.89 -0.42 -4.83
C THR A 222 10.96 0.69 -4.34
N ALA A 223 11.13 1.12 -3.09
CA ALA A 223 10.40 2.25 -2.53
C ALA A 223 10.61 3.51 -3.38
N LEU A 224 9.54 4.22 -3.67
CA LEU A 224 9.55 5.41 -4.53
C LEU A 224 10.51 6.47 -4.00
N ILE A 225 10.55 6.66 -2.68
CA ILE A 225 11.46 7.60 -2.01
C ILE A 225 12.94 7.25 -2.24
N ASN A 226 13.28 5.95 -2.31
CA ASN A 226 14.65 5.52 -2.55
C ASN A 226 15.06 5.79 -4.00
N ILE A 227 14.15 5.61 -4.96
CA ILE A 227 14.40 5.98 -6.37
C ILE A 227 14.59 7.49 -6.48
N GLN A 228 13.76 8.29 -5.82
CA GLN A 228 13.87 9.75 -5.87
C GLN A 228 15.15 10.28 -5.23
N THR A 229 15.65 9.63 -4.18
CA THR A 229 16.85 10.08 -3.46
C THR A 229 18.15 9.52 -4.02
N ARG A 230 18.16 8.31 -4.58
CA ARG A 230 19.36 7.59 -5.03
C ARG A 230 19.39 7.27 -6.53
N GLY A 231 18.31 7.54 -7.26
CA GLY A 231 18.20 7.26 -8.69
C GLY A 231 18.45 5.79 -9.00
N GLU A 232 19.30 5.55 -10.00
CA GLU A 232 19.65 4.21 -10.51
C GLU A 232 20.34 3.32 -9.46
N ALA A 233 20.97 3.91 -8.44
CA ALA A 233 21.64 3.16 -7.37
C ALA A 233 20.69 2.63 -6.29
N ALA A 234 19.38 2.90 -6.38
CA ALA A 234 18.40 2.41 -5.42
C ALA A 234 18.28 0.87 -5.50
N ALA A 235 18.63 0.17 -4.41
CA ALA A 235 18.49 -1.28 -4.32
C ALA A 235 17.00 -1.67 -4.16
N SER A 236 16.63 -2.81 -4.73
CA SER A 236 15.31 -3.41 -4.51
C SER A 236 15.19 -3.86 -3.06
N GLN A 237 14.02 -3.71 -2.46
CA GLN A 237 13.74 -4.12 -1.07
C GLN A 237 12.91 -5.40 -1.01
N LEU A 238 12.24 -5.74 -2.09
CA LEU A 238 11.49 -6.98 -2.26
C LEU A 238 11.67 -7.46 -3.70
N ILE A 239 11.90 -8.75 -3.89
CA ILE A 239 11.91 -9.41 -5.20
C ILE A 239 11.00 -10.60 -5.14
N LEU A 240 10.10 -10.74 -6.11
CA LEU A 240 9.30 -11.94 -6.31
C LEU A 240 9.90 -12.74 -7.46
N TYR A 241 10.27 -13.99 -7.19
CA TYR A 241 10.79 -14.94 -8.16
C TYR A 241 9.66 -15.86 -8.61
N HIS A 242 9.41 -15.91 -9.93
CA HIS A 242 8.46 -16.84 -10.52
C HIS A 242 9.20 -17.96 -11.25
N TYR A 243 8.79 -19.19 -10.97
CA TYR A 243 9.38 -20.44 -11.46
C TYR A 243 8.40 -21.15 -12.41
N PRO A 244 8.46 -20.87 -13.73
CA PRO A 244 7.53 -21.41 -14.71
C PRO A 244 7.87 -22.85 -15.16
N GLU A 245 8.90 -23.48 -14.62
CA GLU A 245 9.42 -24.78 -15.08
C GLU A 245 8.37 -25.91 -15.01
N LEU A 246 7.40 -25.82 -14.08
CA LEU A 246 6.33 -26.80 -13.91
C LEU A 246 5.03 -26.41 -14.60
N LYS A 247 5.00 -25.29 -15.34
CA LYS A 247 3.78 -24.74 -15.92
C LYS A 247 3.16 -25.69 -16.96
N GLU A 248 3.97 -26.16 -17.91
CA GLU A 248 3.49 -27.00 -19.02
C GLU A 248 3.14 -28.43 -18.56
N GLU A 249 3.93 -29.01 -17.65
CA GLU A 249 3.75 -30.39 -17.19
C GLU A 249 2.67 -30.54 -16.10
N LYS A 250 2.55 -29.55 -15.21
CA LYS A 250 1.72 -29.64 -13.99
C LYS A 250 0.69 -28.53 -13.87
N GLY A 251 0.65 -27.56 -14.78
CA GLY A 251 -0.31 -26.45 -14.75
C GLY A 251 -0.09 -25.46 -13.60
N ILE A 252 1.10 -25.45 -12.98
CA ILE A 252 1.40 -24.61 -11.82
C ILE A 252 2.74 -23.88 -11.98
N VAL A 253 2.80 -22.68 -11.41
CA VAL A 253 4.00 -21.84 -11.30
C VAL A 253 4.27 -21.60 -9.83
N LEU A 254 5.50 -21.87 -9.40
CA LEU A 254 5.91 -21.62 -8.02
C LEU A 254 6.43 -20.20 -7.89
N MET A 255 6.17 -19.58 -6.74
CA MET A 255 6.63 -18.23 -6.45
C MET A 255 7.15 -18.14 -5.02
N THR A 256 8.27 -17.44 -4.86
CA THR A 256 8.85 -17.09 -3.57
C THR A 256 9.35 -15.65 -3.58
N ALA A 257 9.48 -15.05 -2.41
CA ALA A 257 10.01 -13.72 -2.22
C ALA A 257 11.40 -13.73 -1.58
N GLU A 258 12.18 -12.71 -1.91
CA GLU A 258 13.31 -12.27 -1.10
C GLU A 258 13.05 -10.83 -0.67
N MET A 259 13.14 -10.57 0.62
CA MET A 259 12.83 -9.27 1.19
C MET A 259 13.94 -8.81 2.13
N ASP A 260 14.18 -7.51 2.15
CA ASP A 260 15.02 -6.88 3.16
C ASP A 260 14.21 -6.65 4.43
N SER A 261 14.44 -7.52 5.42
CA SER A 261 13.79 -7.48 6.74
C SER A 261 13.98 -6.16 7.50
N THR A 262 14.93 -5.32 7.10
CA THR A 262 15.13 -3.99 7.70
C THR A 262 14.09 -2.97 7.23
N PHE A 263 13.45 -3.18 6.07
CA PHE A 263 12.47 -2.26 5.48
C PHE A 263 11.05 -2.81 5.42
N LEU A 264 10.90 -4.14 5.28
CA LEU A 264 9.62 -4.80 5.10
C LEU A 264 9.48 -6.00 6.03
N ASN A 265 8.31 -6.14 6.63
CA ASN A 265 7.91 -7.39 7.28
C ASN A 265 7.14 -8.31 6.30
N VAL A 266 6.93 -9.57 6.70
CA VAL A 266 6.26 -10.58 5.86
C VAL A 266 4.85 -10.14 5.45
N ALA A 267 4.07 -9.55 6.36
CA ALA A 267 2.71 -9.11 6.08
C ALA A 267 2.66 -7.95 5.06
N GLU A 268 3.64 -7.06 5.12
CA GLU A 268 3.81 -5.96 4.17
C GLU A 268 4.25 -6.46 2.80
N ALA A 269 5.21 -7.39 2.75
CA ALA A 269 5.60 -8.06 1.52
C ALA A 269 4.42 -8.83 0.89
N GLN A 270 3.62 -9.52 1.70
CA GLN A 270 2.41 -10.21 1.26
C GLN A 270 1.39 -9.23 0.68
N CYS A 271 1.21 -8.06 1.30
CA CYS A 271 0.32 -7.02 0.79
C CYS A 271 0.76 -6.51 -0.58
N ILE A 272 2.06 -6.30 -0.79
CA ILE A 272 2.61 -5.92 -2.11
C ILE A 272 2.40 -7.06 -3.13
N ALA A 273 2.69 -8.31 -2.76
CA ALA A 273 2.49 -9.45 -3.65
C ALA A 273 1.01 -9.64 -4.06
N ASN A 274 0.08 -9.46 -3.12
CA ASN A 274 -1.35 -9.52 -3.39
C ASN A 274 -1.81 -8.38 -4.33
N GLN A 275 -1.19 -7.20 -4.27
CA GLN A 275 -1.46 -6.13 -5.22
C GLN A 275 -1.06 -6.51 -6.64
N VAL A 276 0.05 -7.23 -6.84
CA VAL A 276 0.42 -7.74 -8.17
C VAL A 276 -0.69 -8.62 -8.73
N GLN A 277 -1.25 -9.51 -7.91
CA GLN A 277 -2.39 -10.34 -8.32
C GLN A 277 -3.62 -9.48 -8.64
N LEU A 278 -3.93 -8.49 -7.79
CA LEU A 278 -5.04 -7.56 -8.03
C LEU A 278 -4.90 -6.85 -9.39
N PHE A 279 -3.74 -6.25 -9.66
CA PHE A 279 -3.54 -5.39 -10.83
C PHE A 279 -3.24 -6.15 -12.12
N TYR A 280 -2.53 -7.29 -12.05
CA TYR A 280 -2.13 -8.06 -13.23
C TYR A 280 -2.94 -9.35 -13.45
N ALA A 281 -3.52 -9.96 -12.41
CA ALA A 281 -4.18 -11.27 -12.53
C ALA A 281 -5.73 -11.21 -12.51
N THR A 282 -6.30 -10.04 -12.26
CA THR A 282 -7.77 -9.85 -12.24
C THR A 282 -8.31 -9.57 -13.63
N ASP A 283 -9.48 -10.12 -13.95
CA ASP A 283 -10.15 -9.93 -15.24
C ASP A 283 -10.87 -8.56 -15.37
N ARG A 284 -10.84 -7.75 -14.30
CA ARG A 284 -11.41 -6.40 -14.26
C ARG A 284 -10.56 -5.44 -15.08
N LYS A 285 -11.16 -4.90 -16.14
CA LYS A 285 -10.48 -3.97 -17.07
C LYS A 285 -10.11 -2.66 -16.39
N GLU A 286 -10.91 -2.18 -15.43
CA GLU A 286 -10.63 -0.93 -14.73
C GLU A 286 -9.34 -1.04 -13.91
N THR A 287 -9.15 -2.18 -13.24
CA THR A 287 -7.98 -2.45 -12.40
C THR A 287 -6.71 -2.53 -13.24
N TYR A 288 -6.72 -3.29 -14.35
CA TYR A 288 -5.57 -3.35 -15.26
C TYR A 288 -5.37 -2.03 -16.04
N GLY A 289 -6.43 -1.28 -16.32
CA GLY A 289 -6.35 0.02 -17.00
C GLY A 289 -5.52 1.05 -16.23
N LEU A 290 -5.39 0.92 -14.91
CA LEU A 290 -4.46 1.73 -14.10
C LEU A 290 -3.00 1.41 -14.46
N VAL A 291 -2.69 0.13 -14.67
CA VAL A 291 -1.37 -0.34 -15.09
C VAL A 291 -1.04 0.15 -16.49
N GLU A 292 -1.99 0.03 -17.42
CA GLU A 292 -1.83 0.54 -18.79
C GLU A 292 -1.62 2.06 -18.80
N THR A 293 -2.42 2.80 -18.03
CA THR A 293 -2.27 4.26 -17.93
C THR A 293 -0.91 4.63 -17.36
N PHE A 294 -0.41 3.90 -16.36
CA PHE A 294 0.91 4.16 -15.80
C PHE A 294 2.05 3.99 -16.82
N ASN A 295 2.03 2.93 -17.63
CA ASN A 295 3.11 2.65 -18.59
C ASN A 295 2.96 3.43 -19.90
N LEU A 296 1.74 3.57 -20.42
CA LEU A 296 1.49 4.11 -21.77
C LEU A 296 1.11 5.60 -21.76
N ARG A 297 0.44 6.07 -20.69
CA ARG A 297 -0.07 7.45 -20.56
C ARG A 297 0.24 8.04 -19.18
N PRO A 298 1.52 8.15 -18.81
CA PRO A 298 1.89 8.49 -17.45
C PRO A 298 1.44 9.88 -16.98
N ASN A 299 1.23 10.81 -17.91
CA ASN A 299 0.73 12.15 -17.59
C ASN A 299 -0.75 12.15 -17.14
N GLU A 300 -1.50 11.11 -17.47
CA GLU A 300 -2.91 10.95 -17.09
C GLU A 300 -3.08 10.11 -15.82
N PHE A 301 -2.00 9.47 -15.35
CA PHE A 301 -2.04 8.57 -14.22
C PHE A 301 -2.30 9.31 -12.90
N LYS A 302 -3.13 8.71 -12.05
CA LYS A 302 -3.49 9.24 -10.73
C LYS A 302 -3.26 8.17 -9.67
N TYR A 303 -2.26 8.38 -8.81
CA TYR A 303 -1.93 7.45 -7.73
C TYR A 303 -3.08 7.25 -6.73
N MET A 304 -3.96 8.24 -6.55
CA MET A 304 -5.14 8.13 -5.69
C MET A 304 -6.09 7.02 -6.14
N SER A 305 -6.15 6.74 -7.45
CA SER A 305 -6.95 5.64 -7.98
C SER A 305 -6.40 4.27 -7.56
N VAL A 306 -5.07 4.14 -7.42
CA VAL A 306 -4.44 2.92 -6.90
C VAL A 306 -4.81 2.70 -5.44
N ILE A 307 -4.79 3.76 -4.63
CA ILE A 307 -5.22 3.69 -3.23
C ILE A 307 -6.69 3.29 -3.13
N ALA A 308 -7.57 3.92 -3.90
CA ALA A 308 -9.00 3.65 -3.87
C ALA A 308 -9.29 2.18 -4.24
N GLU A 309 -8.64 1.67 -5.29
CA GLU A 309 -8.78 0.28 -5.72
C GLU A 309 -8.26 -0.70 -4.64
N LEU A 310 -7.14 -0.36 -4.00
CA LEU A 310 -6.58 -1.13 -2.89
C LEU A 310 -7.57 -1.19 -1.71
N GLU A 311 -8.12 -0.05 -1.29
CA GLU A 311 -9.08 0.02 -0.19
C GLU A 311 -10.38 -0.73 -0.52
N GLN A 312 -10.87 -0.62 -1.75
CA GLN A 312 -12.05 -1.35 -2.21
C GLN A 312 -11.83 -2.86 -2.20
N SER A 313 -10.62 -3.32 -2.52
CA SER A 313 -10.26 -4.74 -2.48
C SER A 313 -10.09 -5.31 -1.06
N GLY A 314 -10.04 -4.44 -0.04
CA GLY A 314 -9.77 -4.82 1.36
C GLY A 314 -8.32 -5.25 1.64
N LEU A 315 -7.44 -5.23 0.64
CA LEU A 315 -6.03 -5.58 0.81
C LEU A 315 -5.33 -4.61 1.76
N GLY A 316 -4.62 -5.16 2.76
CA GLY A 316 -3.87 -4.38 3.74
C GLY A 316 -4.71 -3.75 4.86
N ALA A 317 -6.01 -4.09 4.97
CA ALA A 317 -6.85 -3.66 6.09
C ALA A 317 -6.29 -4.09 7.46
N GLU A 318 -5.75 -5.31 7.54
CA GLU A 318 -5.11 -5.85 8.74
C GLU A 318 -3.86 -5.06 9.15
N LEU A 319 -3.09 -4.57 8.18
CA LEU A 319 -1.90 -3.74 8.43
C LEU A 319 -2.30 -2.40 9.07
N LYS A 320 -3.40 -1.79 8.62
CA LYS A 320 -3.94 -0.57 9.24
C LYS A 320 -4.41 -0.82 10.68
N CYS A 321 -5.09 -1.95 10.94
CA CYS A 321 -5.59 -2.30 12.27
C CYS A 321 -4.47 -2.63 13.27
N ALA A 322 -3.51 -3.47 12.90
CA ALA A 322 -2.39 -3.86 13.76
C ALA A 322 -1.53 -2.67 14.19
N GLN A 323 -1.34 -1.71 13.28
CA GLN A 323 -0.59 -0.49 13.56
C GLN A 323 -1.28 0.46 14.54
N ASN A 324 -2.62 0.43 14.61
CA ASN A 324 -3.43 1.21 15.53
C ASN A 324 -3.52 0.59 16.93
N GLN A 325 -3.45 -0.74 17.06
CA GLN A 325 -3.55 -1.45 18.34
C GLN A 325 -2.30 -1.32 19.22
N ASN A 326 -1.10 -1.18 18.62
CA ASN A 326 0.18 -0.93 19.31
C ASN A 326 0.26 0.45 20.03
N LYS A 327 -0.88 1.11 20.26
CA LYS A 327 -1.04 2.37 20.97
C LYS A 327 -1.71 2.21 22.34
N THR A 328 -2.14 0.99 22.70
CA THR A 328 -2.82 0.69 23.97
C THR A 328 -1.91 -0.07 24.90
#